data_AF-A0A852CIN7-F1
#
_entry.id   AF-A0A852CIN7-F1
#
_cell.length_a   1.000
_cell.length_b   1.000
_cell.length_c   1.000
_cell.angle_alpha   90.00
_cell.angle_beta   90.00
_cell.angle_gamma   90.00
#
_symmetry.space_group_name_H-M   'P 1'
#
loop_
_entity.id
_entity.type
_entity.pdbx_description
1 polymer ?
#
loop_
_entity_poly.entity_id
_entity_poly.type
_entity_poly.pdbx_seq_one_letter_code
_entity_poly.pdbx_strand_id
1 'polypeptide(L)'
;DSVAVFSWLISNMWLGECECVTPEAFHSVLEKRYPTFTKEIQQDAQEFLICVLNELHEALKNVRAQLCKRKHVPEAQRSVNETSIITELFEGQLSYAIMCLECRTTIGRPESFTVLSLPVPSKSTCTLQDCLKCFFQQDTLTSNNQIHCSLCGTKQNAVVETTITKAPQIVIFHLKRFEWQGNNRRKLLTDIHYPLSNLDLSPYSAPHCCVDAEYSLYAIVNHSGFLDNGHYTAFCKRSATETWYKFDDELITKIPHSSVQTNTAYVLFY
;
A
#
# COMPACT_ATOMS: atom_id res chain seq x y z
N ASP A 1 24.23 2.18 5.20
CA ASP A 1 23.30 2.74 4.21
C ASP A 1 22.15 1.76 4.02
N SER A 2 20.90 2.22 4.02
CA SER A 2 19.67 1.39 4.03
C SER A 2 19.56 0.50 2.79
N VAL A 3 19.95 1.01 1.62
CA VAL A 3 19.97 0.24 0.36
C VAL A 3 20.95 -0.93 0.44
N ALA A 4 22.15 -0.71 0.98
CA ALA A 4 23.18 -1.74 1.04
C ALA A 4 22.78 -2.91 1.97
N VAL A 5 22.24 -2.60 3.15
CA VAL A 5 21.79 -3.64 4.10
C VAL A 5 20.55 -4.37 3.60
N PHE A 6 19.61 -3.68 2.94
CA PHE A 6 18.45 -4.31 2.32
C PHE A 6 18.87 -5.22 1.16
N SER A 7 19.76 -4.73 0.28
CA SER A 7 20.31 -5.52 -0.82
C SER A 7 21.05 -6.77 -0.31
N TRP A 8 21.80 -6.65 0.78
CA TRP A 8 22.47 -7.79 1.41
C TRP A 8 21.47 -8.81 1.94
N LEU A 9 20.45 -8.36 2.69
CA LEU A 9 19.41 -9.23 3.24
C LEU A 9 18.69 -10.01 2.13
N ILE A 10 18.20 -9.30 1.11
CA ILE A 10 17.52 -9.91 -0.04
C ILE A 10 18.45 -10.88 -0.77
N SER A 11 19.71 -10.51 -1.04
CA SER A 11 20.64 -11.41 -1.74
C SER A 11 20.85 -12.73 -1.00
N ASN A 12 21.03 -12.69 0.33
CA ASN A 12 21.19 -13.91 1.13
C ASN A 12 19.91 -14.77 1.14
N MET A 13 18.73 -14.15 1.21
CA MET A 13 17.45 -14.87 1.11
C MET A 13 17.28 -15.58 -0.25
N TRP A 14 17.74 -14.95 -1.35
CA TRP A 14 17.57 -15.48 -2.71
C TRP A 14 18.64 -16.49 -3.14
N LEU A 15 19.85 -16.42 -2.56
CA LEU A 15 20.90 -17.40 -2.83
C LEU A 15 20.56 -18.79 -2.28
N GLY A 16 19.78 -18.85 -1.19
CA GLY A 16 19.33 -20.11 -0.60
C GLY A 16 20.43 -20.94 0.05
N GLU A 17 21.57 -20.31 0.40
CA GLU A 17 22.69 -20.95 1.09
C GLU A 17 22.40 -21.22 2.57
N CYS A 18 21.47 -20.44 3.15
CA CYS A 18 21.03 -20.57 4.54
C CYS A 18 19.54 -20.88 4.60
N GLU A 19 19.12 -21.70 5.58
CA GLU A 19 17.70 -21.98 5.82
C GLU A 19 16.94 -20.75 6.37
N CYS A 20 17.64 -19.89 7.12
CA CYS A 20 17.11 -18.64 7.67
C CYS A 20 18.19 -17.54 7.62
N VAL A 21 17.75 -16.28 7.50
CA VAL A 21 18.62 -15.09 7.47
C VAL A 21 18.09 -14.06 8.46
N THR A 22 18.90 -13.68 9.44
CA THR A 22 18.50 -12.67 10.43
C THR A 22 18.52 -11.26 9.85
N PRO A 23 17.46 -10.44 10.02
CA PRO A 23 17.38 -9.09 9.46
C PRO A 23 18.00 -8.01 10.36
N GLU A 24 18.80 -8.36 11.38
CA GLU A 24 19.35 -7.44 12.40
C GLU A 24 19.96 -6.16 11.82
N ALA A 25 20.85 -6.30 10.82
CA ALA A 25 21.51 -5.15 10.21
C ALA A 25 20.52 -4.20 9.50
N PHE A 26 19.47 -4.75 8.89
CA PHE A 26 18.41 -3.96 8.26
C PHE A 26 17.53 -3.30 9.32
N HIS A 27 17.13 -4.05 10.34
CA HIS A 27 16.34 -3.56 11.46
C HIS A 27 17.04 -2.39 12.17
N SER A 28 18.32 -2.53 12.50
CA SER A 28 19.12 -1.48 13.14
C SER A 28 19.24 -0.19 12.32
N VAL A 29 19.12 -0.25 10.98
CA VAL A 29 19.07 0.97 10.17
C VAL A 29 17.71 1.64 10.27
N LEU A 30 16.63 0.87 10.27
CA LEU A 30 15.27 1.40 10.42
C LEU A 30 15.02 2.00 11.80
N GLU A 31 15.47 1.35 12.88
CA GLU A 31 15.31 1.86 14.26
C GLU A 31 15.94 3.24 14.46
N LYS A 32 17.11 3.48 13.86
CA LYS A 32 17.79 4.78 13.92
C LYS A 32 16.97 5.90 13.28
N ARG A 33 16.15 5.55 12.28
CA ARG A 33 15.34 6.50 11.52
C ARG A 33 13.95 6.66 12.10
N TYR A 34 13.37 5.57 12.60
CA TYR A 34 12.02 5.45 13.10
C TYR A 34 12.05 4.85 14.52
N PRO A 35 12.17 5.71 15.56
CA PRO A 35 12.30 5.26 16.95
C PRO A 35 11.14 4.41 17.47
N THR A 36 9.98 4.43 16.79
CA THR A 36 8.84 3.56 17.09
C THR A 36 9.22 2.08 17.04
N PHE A 37 10.14 1.69 16.15
CA PHE A 37 10.59 0.31 15.96
C PHE A 37 11.71 -0.13 16.92
N THR A 38 12.27 0.78 17.73
CA THR A 38 13.32 0.45 18.71
C THR A 38 12.80 -0.33 19.92
N LYS A 39 11.48 -0.32 20.13
CA LYS A 39 10.85 -1.02 21.25
C LYS A 39 10.53 -2.44 20.80
N GLU A 40 10.82 -3.42 21.65
CA GLU A 40 10.37 -4.82 21.52
C GLU A 40 8.87 -4.97 21.81
N ILE A 41 8.06 -4.14 21.17
CA ILE A 41 6.60 -4.22 21.18
C ILE A 41 6.12 -4.53 19.77
N GLN A 42 4.96 -5.15 19.67
CA GLN A 42 4.35 -5.43 18.38
C GLN A 42 3.99 -4.14 17.64
N GLN A 43 4.11 -4.18 16.33
CA GLN A 43 3.93 -3.03 15.44
C GLN A 43 2.96 -3.38 14.32
N ASP A 44 2.42 -2.35 13.70
CA ASP A 44 1.58 -2.50 12.53
C ASP A 44 2.44 -2.76 11.28
N ALA A 45 2.20 -3.90 10.60
CA ALA A 45 2.96 -4.29 9.41
C ALA A 45 2.78 -3.31 8.24
N GLN A 46 1.62 -2.63 8.13
CA GLN A 46 1.40 -1.61 7.12
C GLN A 46 2.22 -0.35 7.43
N GLU A 47 2.30 0.06 8.69
CA GLU A 47 3.14 1.22 9.08
C GLU A 47 4.62 0.92 8.80
N PHE A 48 5.08 -0.27 9.17
CA PHE A 48 6.44 -0.74 8.86
C PHE A 48 6.72 -0.73 7.35
N LEU A 49 5.80 -1.25 6.54
CA LEU A 49 5.92 -1.27 5.09
C LEU A 49 6.08 0.14 4.50
N ILE A 50 5.27 1.10 4.92
CA ILE A 50 5.38 2.49 4.44
C ILE A 50 6.74 3.09 4.82
N CYS A 51 7.20 2.87 6.06
CA CYS A 51 8.52 3.32 6.51
C CYS A 51 9.65 2.73 5.64
N VAL A 52 9.60 1.42 5.35
CA VAL A 52 10.58 0.75 4.49
C VAL A 52 10.58 1.32 3.07
N LEU A 53 9.41 1.46 2.44
CA LEU A 53 9.30 1.99 1.08
C LEU A 53 9.83 3.43 0.99
N ASN A 54 9.50 4.28 1.96
CA ASN A 54 9.96 5.66 2.00
C ASN A 54 11.49 5.76 2.21
N GLU A 55 12.05 4.95 3.11
CA GLU A 55 13.50 4.93 3.36
C GLU A 55 14.27 4.45 2.12
N LEU A 56 13.81 3.38 1.48
CA LEU A 56 14.41 2.89 0.23
C LEU A 56 14.25 3.90 -0.92
N HIS A 57 13.11 4.58 -1.00
CA HIS A 57 12.87 5.61 -2.02
C HIS A 57 13.89 6.73 -1.90
N GLU A 58 14.00 7.33 -0.71
CA GLU A 58 14.90 8.45 -0.46
C GLU A 58 16.37 8.06 -0.63
N ALA A 59 16.77 6.88 -0.16
CA ALA A 59 18.14 6.41 -0.33
C ALA A 59 18.51 6.18 -1.80
N LEU A 60 17.64 5.54 -2.60
CA LEU A 60 17.89 5.29 -4.03
C LEU A 60 17.84 6.57 -4.87
N LYS A 61 16.93 7.49 -4.53
CA LYS A 61 16.86 8.83 -5.13
C LYS A 61 18.15 9.61 -4.91
N ASN A 62 18.72 9.56 -3.71
CA ASN A 62 20.00 10.18 -3.39
C ASN A 62 21.17 9.58 -4.19
N VAL A 63 21.21 8.25 -4.35
CA VAL A 63 22.22 7.58 -5.19
C VAL A 63 22.12 8.04 -6.65
N ARG A 64 20.90 8.08 -7.21
CA ARG A 64 20.66 8.56 -8.59
C ARG A 64 21.12 10.01 -8.77
N ALA A 65 20.77 10.90 -7.85
CA ALA A 65 21.16 12.30 -7.89
C ALA A 65 22.69 12.49 -7.86
N GLN A 66 23.40 11.70 -7.04
CA GLN A 66 24.87 11.72 -6.99
C GLN A 66 25.50 11.24 -8.30
N LEU A 67 24.95 10.20 -8.92
CA LEU A 67 25.43 9.69 -10.21
C LEU A 67 25.23 10.71 -11.34
N CYS A 68 24.09 11.42 -11.37
CA CYS A 68 23.82 12.47 -12.36
C CYS A 68 24.79 13.66 -12.22
N LYS A 69 25.12 14.07 -10.99
CA LYS A 69 26.12 15.14 -10.73
C LYS A 69 27.50 14.76 -11.27
N ARG A 70 27.92 13.50 -11.15
CA ARG A 70 29.20 13.01 -11.67
C ARG A 70 29.27 12.96 -13.20
N LYS A 71 28.12 12.88 -13.89
CA LYS A 71 28.04 12.78 -15.35
C LYS A 71 27.84 14.13 -16.08
N HIS A 72 27.93 15.28 -15.39
CA HIS A 72 27.73 16.62 -15.98
C HIS A 72 26.44 16.77 -16.82
N VAL A 73 25.34 16.17 -16.35
CA VAL A 73 24.04 16.26 -17.01
C VAL A 73 23.44 17.68 -16.83
N PRO A 74 22.90 18.33 -17.87
CA PRO A 74 22.38 19.71 -17.79
C PRO A 74 21.26 19.90 -16.75
N GLU A 75 21.21 21.08 -16.12
CA GLU A 75 20.29 21.40 -15.01
C GLU A 75 18.80 21.33 -15.37
N ALA A 76 18.44 21.40 -16.66
CA ALA A 76 17.06 21.30 -17.16
C ALA A 76 16.44 19.90 -17.00
N GLN A 77 17.23 18.86 -16.70
CA GLN A 77 16.76 17.50 -16.41
C GLN A 77 16.62 17.21 -14.90
N ARG A 78 16.68 18.23 -14.03
CA ARG A 78 16.55 18.05 -12.57
C ARG A 78 15.18 17.58 -12.09
N SER A 79 14.11 17.64 -12.89
CA SER A 79 12.81 17.03 -12.55
C SER A 79 12.85 15.49 -12.52
N VAL A 80 13.92 14.88 -13.04
CA VAL A 80 14.20 13.43 -12.95
C VAL A 80 14.70 13.03 -11.53
N ASN A 81 14.93 14.00 -10.62
CA ASN A 81 15.51 13.76 -9.29
C ASN A 81 14.51 13.41 -8.18
N GLU A 82 13.22 13.31 -8.46
CA GLU A 82 12.22 12.93 -7.44
C GLU A 82 11.74 11.49 -7.56
N THR A 83 12.24 10.73 -8.54
CA THR A 83 11.81 9.35 -8.79
C THR A 83 12.89 8.33 -8.45
N SER A 84 12.46 7.15 -7.98
CA SER A 84 13.29 5.96 -7.82
C SER A 84 12.52 4.73 -8.29
N ILE A 85 13.17 3.56 -8.30
CA ILE A 85 12.49 2.29 -8.59
C ILE A 85 11.27 2.06 -7.69
N ILE A 86 11.25 2.64 -6.48
CA ILE A 86 10.10 2.54 -5.58
C ILE A 86 8.89 3.27 -6.16
N THR A 87 9.06 4.49 -6.65
CA THR A 87 7.95 5.25 -7.28
C THR A 87 7.59 4.71 -8.67
N GLU A 88 8.56 4.12 -9.37
CA GLU A 88 8.30 3.48 -10.67
C GLU A 88 7.43 2.22 -10.49
N LEU A 89 7.68 1.42 -9.44
CA LEU A 89 6.95 0.18 -9.18
C LEU A 89 5.64 0.39 -8.41
N PHE A 90 5.68 1.13 -7.30
CA PHE A 90 4.60 1.13 -6.30
C PHE A 90 3.74 2.40 -6.31
N GLU A 91 4.19 3.51 -6.92
CA GLU A 91 3.45 4.77 -6.85
C GLU A 91 2.34 4.87 -7.91
N GLY A 92 1.10 4.89 -7.42
CA GLY A 92 -0.08 5.28 -8.17
C GLY A 92 -0.50 6.73 -7.87
N GLN A 93 -1.47 7.23 -8.63
CA GLN A 93 -2.10 8.53 -8.40
C GLN A 93 -3.61 8.41 -8.40
N LEU A 94 -4.23 9.06 -7.41
CA LEU A 94 -5.65 9.32 -7.32
C LEU A 94 -5.94 10.76 -7.72
N SER A 95 -7.17 11.01 -8.16
CA SER A 95 -7.74 12.35 -8.26
C SER A 95 -9.05 12.41 -7.49
N TYR A 96 -9.12 13.36 -6.56
CA TYR A 96 -10.35 13.71 -5.86
C TYR A 96 -10.99 14.92 -6.55
N ALA A 97 -12.04 14.65 -7.33
CA ALA A 97 -12.84 15.68 -7.97
C ALA A 97 -13.87 16.21 -6.95
N ILE A 98 -13.70 17.47 -6.54
CA ILE A 98 -14.61 18.14 -5.61
C ILE A 98 -15.49 19.11 -6.39
N MET A 99 -16.77 18.77 -6.54
CA MET A 99 -17.76 19.56 -7.27
C MET A 99 -18.64 20.34 -6.30
N CYS A 100 -18.64 21.67 -6.39
CA CYS A 100 -19.59 22.52 -5.67
C CYS A 100 -21.02 22.25 -6.16
N LEU A 101 -21.96 22.01 -5.24
CA LEU A 101 -23.35 21.74 -5.62
C LEU A 101 -24.15 22.98 -6.02
N GLU A 102 -23.66 24.17 -5.69
CA GLU A 102 -24.29 25.45 -6.04
C GLU A 102 -23.84 25.91 -7.44
N CYS A 103 -22.56 26.23 -7.62
CA CYS A 103 -22.04 26.77 -8.89
C CYS A 103 -21.52 25.72 -9.87
N ARG A 104 -21.56 24.43 -9.52
CA ARG A 104 -21.10 23.30 -10.34
C ARG A 104 -19.63 23.31 -10.76
N THR A 105 -18.82 24.17 -10.14
CA THR A 105 -17.37 24.19 -10.37
C THR A 105 -16.71 23.00 -9.71
N THR A 106 -15.85 22.32 -10.47
CA THR A 106 -15.11 21.13 -10.03
C THR A 106 -13.63 21.45 -9.90
N ILE A 107 -13.04 21.06 -8.77
CA ILE A 107 -11.60 21.16 -8.53
C ILE A 107 -11.05 19.74 -8.33
N GLY A 108 -10.13 19.33 -9.20
CA GLY A 108 -9.39 18.08 -9.03
C GLY A 108 -8.22 18.26 -8.08
N ARG A 109 -8.08 17.37 -7.10
CA ARG A 109 -6.93 17.29 -6.20
C ARG A 109 -6.18 15.97 -6.44
N PRO A 110 -5.00 15.98 -7.08
CA PRO A 110 -4.21 14.77 -7.23
C PRO A 110 -3.58 14.37 -5.89
N GLU A 111 -3.48 13.07 -5.64
CA GLU A 111 -2.78 12.49 -4.48
C GLU A 111 -1.99 11.25 -4.92
N SER A 112 -0.71 11.18 -4.58
CA SER A 112 0.11 9.98 -4.80
C SER A 112 -0.08 8.96 -3.67
N PHE A 113 -0.04 7.68 -4.00
CA PHE A 113 -0.07 6.60 -3.00
C PHE A 113 0.90 5.47 -3.36
N THR A 114 1.42 4.78 -2.35
CA THR A 114 2.14 3.49 -2.49
C THR A 114 1.33 2.31 -1.95
N VAL A 115 0.41 2.58 -1.01
CA VAL A 115 -0.49 1.59 -0.40
C VAL A 115 -1.90 2.18 -0.34
N LEU A 116 -2.88 1.48 -0.90
CA LEU A 116 -4.30 1.82 -0.77
C LEU A 116 -4.88 1.16 0.48
N SER A 117 -5.22 1.97 1.47
CA SER A 117 -5.82 1.46 2.71
C SER A 117 -7.34 1.45 2.61
N LEU A 118 -7.89 0.28 2.27
CA LEU A 118 -9.30 0.07 1.98
C LEU A 118 -10.13 -0.08 3.26
N PRO A 119 -11.30 0.59 3.37
CA PRO A 119 -12.23 0.34 4.46
C PRO A 119 -12.76 -1.09 4.37
N VAL A 120 -12.87 -1.76 5.52
CA VAL A 120 -13.47 -3.08 5.61
C VAL A 120 -14.92 -2.92 6.11
N PRO A 121 -15.93 -3.32 5.32
CA PRO A 121 -17.31 -3.28 5.78
C PRO A 121 -17.50 -4.10 7.05
N SER A 122 -18.25 -3.57 8.03
CA SER A 122 -18.68 -4.29 9.25
C SER A 122 -19.76 -5.35 8.94
N LYS A 123 -19.42 -6.30 8.07
CA LYS A 123 -20.24 -7.46 7.68
C LYS A 123 -19.53 -8.75 8.12
N SER A 124 -20.23 -9.88 8.12
CA SER A 124 -19.59 -11.18 8.37
C SER A 124 -18.66 -11.58 7.22
N THR A 125 -19.07 -11.31 5.99
CA THR A 125 -18.33 -11.63 4.76
C THR A 125 -18.44 -10.49 3.76
N CYS A 126 -17.41 -10.28 2.94
CA CYS A 126 -17.45 -9.39 1.78
C CYS A 126 -16.38 -9.78 0.74
N THR A 127 -16.38 -9.09 -0.41
CA THR A 127 -15.32 -9.23 -1.42
C THR A 127 -14.33 -8.08 -1.36
N LEU A 128 -13.14 -8.24 -1.95
CA LEU A 128 -12.20 -7.12 -2.15
C LEU A 128 -12.85 -6.01 -3.00
N GLN A 129 -13.68 -6.39 -3.96
CA GLN A 129 -14.46 -5.45 -4.78
C GLN A 129 -15.45 -4.63 -3.96
N ASP A 130 -16.03 -5.19 -2.88
CA ASP A 130 -16.87 -4.41 -1.96
C ASP A 130 -16.05 -3.37 -1.19
N CYS A 131 -14.85 -3.72 -0.74
CA CYS A 131 -13.94 -2.77 -0.09
C CYS A 131 -13.51 -1.65 -1.05
N LEU A 132 -13.21 -1.99 -2.31
CA LEU A 132 -12.90 -1.01 -3.37
C LEU A 132 -14.10 -0.11 -3.67
N LYS A 133 -15.30 -0.67 -3.81
CA LYS A 133 -16.54 0.11 -3.97
C LYS A 133 -16.75 1.09 -2.82
N CYS A 134 -16.50 0.67 -1.58
CA CYS A 134 -16.58 1.57 -0.42
C CYS A 134 -15.52 2.67 -0.48
N PHE A 135 -14.29 2.38 -0.94
CA PHE A 135 -13.24 3.39 -1.07
C PHE A 135 -13.53 4.43 -2.17
N PHE A 136 -14.04 3.98 -3.32
CA PHE A 136 -14.36 4.83 -4.47
C PHE A 136 -15.80 5.35 -4.47
N GLN A 137 -16.53 5.13 -3.37
CA GLN A 137 -17.89 5.62 -3.25
C GLN A 137 -17.89 7.15 -3.27
N GLN A 138 -18.76 7.73 -4.10
CA GLN A 138 -18.97 9.16 -4.12
C GLN A 138 -19.56 9.62 -2.79
N ASP A 139 -18.93 10.65 -2.20
CA ASP A 139 -19.36 11.23 -0.93
C ASP A 139 -19.95 12.63 -1.13
N THR A 140 -20.94 12.98 -0.31
CA THR A 140 -21.50 14.34 -0.28
C THR A 140 -21.10 15.02 1.02
N LEU A 141 -20.35 16.11 0.89
CA LEU A 141 -19.93 16.96 1.99
C LEU A 141 -21.05 17.97 2.30
N THR A 142 -21.74 17.75 3.42
CA THR A 142 -22.83 18.61 3.90
C THR A 142 -22.57 19.13 5.32
N SER A 143 -23.36 20.12 5.74
CA SER A 143 -23.38 20.62 7.12
C SER A 143 -21.98 21.05 7.61
N ASN A 144 -21.43 20.36 8.62
CA ASN A 144 -20.13 20.70 9.20
C ASN A 144 -18.94 20.42 8.25
N ASN A 145 -19.14 19.60 7.22
CA ASN A 145 -18.11 19.20 6.27
C ASN A 145 -18.12 20.05 4.98
N GLN A 146 -18.95 21.09 4.90
CA GLN A 146 -18.99 21.99 3.75
C GLN A 146 -17.62 22.58 3.42
N ILE A 147 -17.32 22.68 2.13
CA ILE A 147 -16.08 23.26 1.64
C ILE A 147 -16.26 24.72 1.25
N HIS A 148 -15.21 25.53 1.41
CA HIS A 148 -15.22 26.89 0.91
C HIS A 148 -15.06 26.89 -0.62
N CYS A 149 -16.09 27.34 -1.34
CA CYS A 149 -16.02 27.49 -2.79
C CYS A 149 -15.45 28.87 -3.13
N SER A 150 -14.36 28.91 -3.89
CA SER A 150 -13.70 30.16 -4.32
C SER A 150 -14.60 31.04 -5.19
N LEU A 151 -15.48 30.45 -6.00
CA LEU A 151 -16.42 31.21 -6.84
C LEU A 151 -17.65 31.71 -6.09
N CYS A 152 -18.20 30.92 -5.16
CA CYS A 152 -19.34 31.33 -4.33
C CYS A 152 -18.92 32.24 -3.15
N GLY A 153 -17.62 32.31 -2.84
CA GLY A 153 -17.08 33.08 -1.71
C GLY A 153 -17.55 32.62 -0.33
N THR A 154 -18.15 31.44 -0.22
CA THR A 154 -18.84 30.94 0.97
C THR A 154 -18.70 29.42 1.08
N LYS A 155 -19.05 28.86 2.25
CA LYS A 155 -19.12 27.41 2.44
C LYS A 155 -20.31 26.83 1.69
N GLN A 156 -20.07 25.78 0.93
CA GLN A 156 -21.05 25.14 0.08
C GLN A 156 -21.04 23.63 0.27
N ASN A 157 -22.19 23.00 0.03
CA ASN A 157 -22.24 21.56 -0.11
C ASN A 157 -21.46 21.16 -1.37
N ALA A 158 -20.77 20.03 -1.31
CA ALA A 158 -20.00 19.53 -2.44
C ALA A 158 -20.10 18.02 -2.54
N VAL A 159 -19.85 17.53 -3.75
CA VAL A 159 -19.70 16.10 -4.02
C VAL A 159 -18.23 15.83 -4.25
N VAL A 160 -17.72 14.75 -3.65
CA VAL A 160 -16.36 14.26 -3.82
C VAL A 160 -16.42 12.92 -4.53
N GLU A 161 -15.71 12.84 -5.65
CA GLU A 161 -15.53 11.60 -6.40
C GLU A 161 -14.03 11.30 -6.51
N THR A 162 -13.67 10.06 -6.21
CA THR A 162 -12.28 9.59 -6.24
C THR A 162 -12.09 8.72 -7.47
N THR A 163 -11.01 8.92 -8.22
CA THR A 163 -10.66 8.09 -9.39
C THR A 163 -9.17 7.81 -9.43
N ILE A 164 -8.78 6.67 -10.01
CA ILE A 164 -7.39 6.34 -10.30
C ILE A 164 -6.99 7.04 -11.61
N THR A 165 -5.99 7.91 -11.55
CA THR A 165 -5.41 8.58 -12.72
C THR A 165 -4.12 7.93 -13.20
N LYS A 166 -3.41 7.24 -12.32
CA LYS A 166 -2.25 6.40 -12.65
C LYS A 166 -2.28 5.16 -11.76
N ALA A 167 -2.42 3.98 -12.34
CA ALA A 167 -2.27 2.74 -11.57
C ALA A 167 -0.76 2.39 -11.44
N PRO A 168 -0.31 1.90 -10.28
CA PRO A 168 1.08 1.46 -10.12
C PRO A 168 1.32 0.11 -10.79
N GLN A 169 2.59 -0.23 -11.06
CA GLN A 169 2.93 -1.55 -11.59
C GLN A 169 2.67 -2.66 -10.57
N ILE A 170 2.89 -2.37 -9.28
CA ILE A 170 2.58 -3.24 -8.15
C ILE A 170 1.58 -2.51 -7.27
N VAL A 171 0.40 -3.10 -7.08
CA VAL A 171 -0.65 -2.56 -6.23
C VAL A 171 -0.60 -3.22 -4.86
N ILE A 172 -0.60 -2.40 -3.82
CA ILE A 172 -0.65 -2.87 -2.43
C ILE A 172 -1.96 -2.41 -1.81
N PHE A 173 -2.77 -3.37 -1.36
CA PHE A 173 -3.97 -3.10 -0.57
C PHE A 173 -3.75 -3.42 0.89
N HIS A 174 -3.90 -2.43 1.75
CA HIS A 174 -4.06 -2.64 3.19
C HIS A 174 -5.55 -2.71 3.53
N LEU A 175 -5.95 -3.76 4.26
CA LEU A 175 -7.31 -3.93 4.74
C LEU A 175 -7.42 -3.30 6.13
N LYS A 176 -8.13 -2.18 6.26
CA LYS A 176 -8.32 -1.43 7.53
C LYS A 176 -9.15 -2.24 8.53
N ARG A 177 -8.52 -3.26 9.14
CA ARG A 177 -9.17 -4.15 10.11
C ARG A 177 -9.21 -3.58 11.51
N PHE A 178 -8.40 -2.60 11.85
CA PHE A 178 -8.39 -2.01 13.18
C PHE A 178 -9.20 -0.72 13.20
N GLU A 179 -10.16 -0.65 14.11
CA GLU A 179 -10.98 0.55 14.29
C GLU A 179 -11.27 0.82 15.76
N TRP A 180 -11.63 2.07 16.04
CA TRP A 180 -12.03 2.51 17.37
C TRP A 180 -13.54 2.39 17.54
N GLN A 181 -13.95 1.67 18.58
CA GLN A 181 -15.34 1.64 19.04
C GLN A 181 -15.40 2.32 20.41
N GLY A 182 -15.69 3.63 20.41
CA GLY A 182 -15.55 4.45 21.61
C GLY A 182 -14.10 4.50 22.07
N ASN A 183 -13.82 4.07 23.30
CA ASN A 183 -12.47 4.03 23.86
C ASN A 183 -11.73 2.71 23.61
N ASN A 184 -12.37 1.71 23.01
CA ASN A 184 -11.77 0.41 22.78
C ASN A 184 -11.35 0.24 21.33
N ARG A 185 -10.14 -0.29 21.10
CA ARG A 185 -9.72 -0.76 19.77
C ARG A 185 -10.32 -2.13 19.52
N ARG A 186 -10.85 -2.37 18.32
CA ARG A 186 -11.32 -3.69 17.89
C ARG A 186 -10.71 -4.07 16.54
N LYS A 187 -10.57 -5.38 16.33
CA LYS A 187 -10.17 -5.97 15.05
C LYS A 187 -11.40 -6.54 14.34
N LEU A 188 -11.62 -6.11 13.10
CA LEU A 188 -12.62 -6.63 12.20
C LEU A 188 -12.19 -8.01 11.69
N LEU A 189 -13.02 -8.99 12.01
CA LEU A 189 -12.86 -10.39 11.62
C LEU A 189 -13.65 -10.73 10.34
N THR A 190 -14.09 -9.71 9.59
CA THR A 190 -14.78 -9.86 8.30
C THR A 190 -13.97 -10.78 7.40
N ASP A 191 -14.61 -11.83 6.88
CA ASP A 191 -14.00 -12.71 5.89
C ASP A 191 -14.04 -12.03 4.52
N ILE A 192 -12.88 -11.74 3.95
CA ILE A 192 -12.75 -10.95 2.72
C ILE A 192 -12.27 -11.88 1.62
N HIS A 193 -13.13 -12.14 0.64
CA HIS A 193 -12.77 -12.92 -0.53
C HIS A 193 -12.07 -12.03 -1.57
N TYR A 194 -10.82 -12.34 -1.91
CA TYR A 194 -10.02 -11.58 -2.88
C TYR A 194 -9.62 -12.43 -4.10
N PRO A 195 -9.62 -11.87 -5.32
CA PRO A 195 -9.25 -12.63 -6.51
C PRO A 195 -7.76 -13.01 -6.51
N LEU A 196 -7.40 -14.25 -6.85
CA LEU A 196 -5.98 -14.64 -6.92
C LEU A 196 -5.32 -14.21 -8.25
N SER A 197 -6.12 -13.96 -9.27
CA SER A 197 -5.71 -13.42 -10.57
C SER A 197 -6.85 -12.56 -11.15
N ASN A 198 -6.54 -11.82 -12.22
CA ASN A 198 -7.51 -11.08 -13.01
C ASN A 198 -8.27 -10.01 -12.21
N LEU A 199 -7.58 -9.35 -11.26
CA LEU A 199 -8.14 -8.20 -10.57
C LEU A 199 -8.18 -7.01 -11.53
N ASP A 200 -9.38 -6.53 -11.82
CA ASP A 200 -9.64 -5.39 -12.69
C ASP A 200 -9.90 -4.11 -11.87
N LEU A 201 -9.07 -3.09 -12.10
CA LEU A 201 -9.23 -1.74 -11.51
C LEU A 201 -9.80 -0.71 -12.50
N SER A 202 -10.12 -1.12 -13.74
CA SER A 202 -10.72 -0.24 -14.75
C SER A 202 -12.01 0.46 -14.29
N PRO A 203 -12.91 -0.15 -13.46
CA PRO A 203 -14.12 0.54 -13.02
C PRO A 203 -13.87 1.76 -12.14
N TYR A 204 -12.67 1.88 -11.57
CA TYR A 204 -12.27 2.97 -10.67
C TYR A 204 -11.29 3.94 -11.34
N SER A 205 -10.94 3.69 -12.61
CA SER A 205 -9.94 4.45 -13.36
C SER A 205 -10.60 5.54 -14.21
N ALA A 206 -9.88 6.65 -14.44
CA ALA A 206 -10.42 7.75 -15.23
C ALA A 206 -10.67 7.34 -16.71
N PRO A 207 -11.71 7.85 -17.40
CA PRO A 207 -12.17 7.39 -18.73
C PRO A 207 -11.16 7.48 -19.89
N HIS A 208 -9.98 8.06 -19.65
CA HIS A 208 -8.92 8.25 -20.65
C HIS A 208 -7.58 7.66 -20.22
N CYS A 209 -7.55 6.98 -19.07
CA CYS A 209 -6.41 6.21 -18.65
C CYS A 209 -6.53 4.83 -19.32
N CYS A 210 -5.78 4.61 -20.39
CA CYS A 210 -5.53 3.26 -20.90
C CYS A 210 -4.74 2.52 -19.82
N VAL A 211 -5.45 1.87 -18.92
CA VAL A 211 -4.84 0.96 -17.96
C VAL A 211 -5.40 -0.41 -18.23
N ASP A 212 -4.71 -1.18 -19.06
CA ASP A 212 -4.80 -2.65 -19.03
C ASP A 212 -4.16 -3.12 -17.69
N ALA A 213 -4.80 -2.77 -16.59
CA ALA A 213 -4.36 -3.01 -15.21
C ALA A 213 -5.04 -4.29 -14.70
N GLU A 214 -4.65 -5.41 -15.29
CA GLU A 214 -5.01 -6.73 -14.79
C GLU A 214 -3.94 -7.20 -13.81
N TYR A 215 -4.30 -7.34 -12.54
CA TYR A 215 -3.35 -7.74 -11.50
C TYR A 215 -3.53 -9.18 -11.04
N SER A 216 -2.43 -9.79 -10.58
CA SER A 216 -2.42 -11.13 -10.01
C SER A 216 -1.73 -11.16 -8.67
N LEU A 217 -2.39 -11.74 -7.68
CA LEU A 217 -1.90 -11.79 -6.32
C LEU A 217 -0.61 -12.63 -6.25
N TYR A 218 0.44 -12.07 -5.67
CA TYR A 218 1.72 -12.78 -5.50
C TYR A 218 2.21 -12.83 -4.05
N ALA A 219 1.69 -11.97 -3.16
CA ALA A 219 1.98 -12.06 -1.73
C ALA A 219 0.84 -11.55 -0.85
N ILE A 220 0.79 -12.07 0.37
CA ILE A 220 -0.18 -11.71 1.41
C ILE A 220 0.57 -11.59 2.73
N VAL A 221 0.35 -10.52 3.47
CA VAL A 221 0.67 -10.45 4.90
C VAL A 221 -0.61 -10.78 5.67
N ASN A 222 -0.53 -11.79 6.52
CA ASN A 222 -1.60 -12.24 7.39
C ASN A 222 -1.35 -11.77 8.82
N HIS A 223 -2.41 -11.45 9.54
CA HIS A 223 -2.35 -11.09 10.95
C HIS A 223 -3.34 -11.91 11.77
N SER A 224 -2.85 -12.62 12.78
CA SER A 224 -3.66 -13.35 13.78
C SER A 224 -3.58 -12.65 15.13
N GLY A 225 -4.58 -12.83 16.01
CA GLY A 225 -4.65 -12.13 17.31
C GLY A 225 -5.04 -10.64 17.23
N PHE A 226 -4.67 -9.86 18.24
CA PHE A 226 -5.03 -8.45 18.42
C PHE A 226 -3.86 -7.51 18.12
N LEU A 227 -4.09 -6.20 18.05
CA LEU A 227 -3.05 -5.22 17.68
C LEU A 227 -1.85 -5.25 18.63
N ASP A 228 -2.10 -5.35 19.95
CA ASP A 228 -1.05 -5.33 20.97
C ASP A 228 -0.55 -6.75 21.34
N ASN A 229 -1.17 -7.79 20.78
CA ASN A 229 -0.82 -9.20 20.99
C ASN A 229 -1.40 -10.09 19.88
N GLY A 230 -0.70 -10.11 18.75
CA GLY A 230 -0.97 -10.87 17.56
C GLY A 230 0.30 -11.44 16.96
N HIS A 231 0.18 -12.02 15.76
CA HIS A 231 1.28 -12.64 15.05
C HIS A 231 1.11 -12.46 13.55
N TYR A 232 2.18 -12.04 12.87
CA TYR A 232 2.21 -11.83 11.43
C TYR A 232 2.86 -13.01 10.74
N THR A 233 2.30 -13.43 9.60
CA THR A 233 2.91 -14.42 8.71
C THR A 233 2.75 -13.94 7.27
N ALA A 234 3.54 -14.47 6.34
CA ALA A 234 3.44 -14.10 4.93
C ALA A 234 3.14 -15.33 4.06
N PHE A 235 2.23 -15.19 3.09
CA PHE A 235 2.10 -16.15 2.00
C PHE A 235 2.71 -15.53 0.76
N CYS A 236 3.66 -16.20 0.10
CA CYS A 236 4.30 -15.71 -1.10
C CYS A 236 4.27 -16.76 -2.20
N LYS A 237 4.00 -16.32 -3.43
CA LYS A 237 4.00 -17.14 -4.63
C LYS A 237 5.38 -17.13 -5.28
N ARG A 238 5.95 -18.30 -5.50
CA ARG A 238 7.21 -18.45 -6.23
C ARG A 238 6.95 -18.42 -7.74
N SER A 239 7.33 -17.32 -8.38
CA SER A 239 7.12 -17.08 -9.83
C SER A 239 7.59 -18.21 -10.75
N ALA A 240 8.74 -18.83 -10.47
CA ALA A 240 9.28 -19.89 -11.31
C ALA A 240 8.44 -21.18 -11.34
N THR A 241 7.61 -21.41 -10.31
CA THR A 241 6.87 -22.67 -10.11
C THR A 241 5.38 -22.47 -9.87
N GLU A 242 4.92 -21.22 -9.83
CA GLU A 242 3.56 -20.82 -9.48
C GLU A 242 3.05 -21.43 -8.16
N THR A 243 3.97 -21.80 -7.27
CA THR A 243 3.69 -22.50 -6.01
C THR A 243 3.70 -21.53 -4.84
N TRP A 244 2.75 -21.69 -3.92
CA TRP A 244 2.62 -20.86 -2.73
C TRP A 244 3.35 -21.46 -1.52
N TYR A 245 3.95 -20.57 -0.73
CA TYR A 245 4.63 -20.89 0.52
C TYR A 245 4.15 -19.97 1.63
N LYS A 246 3.98 -20.52 2.83
CA LYS A 246 3.80 -19.78 4.08
C LYS A 246 5.16 -19.59 4.75
N PHE A 247 5.48 -18.36 5.09
CA PHE A 247 6.62 -17.91 5.87
C PHE A 247 6.09 -17.52 7.25
N ASP A 248 6.49 -18.28 8.26
CA ASP A 248 6.13 -18.12 9.66
C ASP A 248 7.44 -18.04 10.46
N ASP A 249 7.99 -16.84 10.55
CA ASP A 249 9.36 -16.59 11.01
C ASP A 249 10.39 -17.47 10.27
N GLU A 250 11.17 -18.30 10.98
CA GLU A 250 12.10 -19.25 10.36
C GLU A 250 11.45 -20.43 9.64
N LEU A 251 10.15 -20.69 9.86
CA LEU A 251 9.46 -21.86 9.32
C LEU A 251 8.83 -21.56 7.96
N ILE A 252 9.33 -22.24 6.92
CA ILE A 252 8.80 -22.15 5.56
C ILE A 252 8.05 -23.45 5.21
N THR A 253 6.78 -23.33 4.83
CA THR A 253 5.94 -24.48 4.47
C THR A 253 5.24 -24.25 3.14
N LYS A 254 5.22 -25.27 2.28
CA LYS A 254 4.43 -25.23 1.03
C LYS A 254 2.95 -25.28 1.37
N ILE A 255 2.15 -24.41 0.76
CA ILE A 255 0.69 -24.39 0.94
C ILE A 255 -0.04 -24.64 -0.39
N PRO A 256 -1.17 -25.37 -0.39
CA PRO A 256 -1.97 -25.56 -1.60
C PRO A 256 -2.70 -24.27 -1.97
N HIS A 257 -3.03 -24.11 -3.25
CA HIS A 257 -3.73 -22.94 -3.78
C HIS A 257 -5.06 -22.64 -3.04
N SER A 258 -5.76 -23.69 -2.60
CA SER A 258 -7.02 -23.56 -1.84
C SER A 258 -6.85 -22.92 -0.46
N SER A 259 -5.64 -22.93 0.11
CA SER A 259 -5.34 -22.35 1.43
C SER A 259 -4.83 -20.91 1.35
N VAL A 260 -4.67 -20.35 0.14
CA VAL A 260 -4.20 -18.97 -0.05
C VAL A 260 -5.29 -17.99 0.41
N GLN A 261 -6.57 -18.31 0.21
CA GLN A 261 -7.68 -17.57 0.81
C GLN A 261 -7.68 -17.78 2.33
N THR A 262 -7.57 -16.68 3.06
CA THR A 262 -7.59 -16.68 4.53
C THR A 262 -8.27 -15.43 5.07
N ASN A 263 -9.04 -15.62 6.15
CA ASN A 263 -9.71 -14.54 6.86
C ASN A 263 -8.74 -13.64 7.66
N THR A 264 -7.47 -14.06 7.81
CA THR A 264 -6.42 -13.28 8.48
C THR A 264 -5.65 -12.35 7.53
N ALA A 265 -5.97 -12.35 6.24
CA ALA A 265 -5.32 -11.48 5.25
C ALA A 265 -5.43 -10.01 5.67
N TYR A 266 -4.30 -9.31 5.69
CA TYR A 266 -4.17 -7.96 6.22
C TYR A 266 -3.59 -6.98 5.20
N VAL A 267 -2.54 -7.39 4.47
CA VAL A 267 -2.00 -6.65 3.31
C VAL A 267 -1.93 -7.59 2.12
N LEU A 268 -2.40 -7.16 0.95
CA LEU A 268 -2.40 -7.91 -0.30
C LEU A 268 -1.48 -7.24 -1.32
N PHE A 269 -0.63 -8.02 -1.98
CA PHE A 269 0.31 -7.55 -3.00
C PHE A 269 -0.05 -8.17 -4.36
N TYR A 270 -0.33 -7.28 -5.32
CA TYR A 270 -0.86 -7.56 -6.65
C TYR A 270 0.06 -7.02 -7.74
#